data_AF-A0A8J6MFW6-F1
#
_entry.id   AF-A0A8J6MFW6-F1
#
_cell.length_a   1.000
_cell.length_b   1.000
_cell.length_c   1.000
_cell.angle_alpha   90.00
_cell.angle_beta   90.00
_cell.angle_gamma   90.00
#
_symmetry.space_group_name_H-M   'P 1'
#
loop_
_entity.id
_entity.type
_entity.pdbx_description
1 polymer ?
#
loop_
_entity_poly.entity_id
_entity_poly.type
_entity_poly.pdbx_seq_one_letter_code
_entity_poly.pdbx_strand_id
1 'polypeptide(L)'
;MKHLALALMLLLAVPAAAQRTQPLDGVYAGFRTHECRAGGRLGRERVTMQVAAGRATLPAMLGDPEMVGEVNPQGAVTLPRFGTFLAGTGQITGDRFEGRQANRPNSCWMNYDLRREENRRR
;
A
#
# COMPACT_ATOMS: atom_id res chain seq x y z
N MET A 1 39.98 -47.54 -25.65
CA MET A 1 38.61 -47.07 -25.92
C MET A 1 37.65 -47.76 -24.97
N LYS A 2 37.25 -47.09 -23.89
CA LYS A 2 36.13 -47.49 -23.04
C LYS A 2 35.54 -46.22 -22.43
N HIS A 3 34.27 -46.03 -22.73
CA HIS A 3 33.39 -44.94 -22.38
C HIS A 3 33.39 -44.67 -20.88
N LEU A 4 33.30 -43.41 -20.48
CA LEU A 4 32.09 -42.83 -19.88
C LEU A 4 32.44 -41.42 -19.36
N ALA A 5 32.12 -40.43 -20.19
CA ALA A 5 31.86 -39.08 -19.73
C ALA A 5 30.63 -39.14 -18.81
N LEU A 6 30.85 -39.15 -17.49
CA LEU A 6 29.76 -39.08 -16.51
C LEU A 6 29.65 -37.65 -15.99
N ALA A 7 28.72 -36.94 -16.63
CA ALA A 7 27.76 -36.05 -15.98
C ALA A 7 28.33 -35.03 -14.99
N LEU A 8 29.00 -34.05 -15.57
CA LEU A 8 28.82 -32.63 -15.23
C LEU A 8 27.31 -32.31 -15.15
N MET A 9 26.72 -32.25 -13.96
CA MET A 9 25.51 -31.45 -13.64
C MET A 9 25.05 -31.77 -12.21
N LEU A 10 25.67 -31.13 -11.23
CA LEU A 10 25.08 -31.03 -9.90
C LEU A 10 25.25 -29.61 -9.37
N LEU A 11 24.10 -29.04 -8.99
CA LEU A 11 23.91 -28.04 -7.96
C LEU A 11 24.26 -26.59 -8.30
N LEU A 12 23.39 -25.95 -9.09
CA LEU A 12 22.94 -24.58 -8.79
C LEU A 12 21.45 -24.45 -9.15
N ALA A 13 20.60 -25.24 -8.49
CA ALA A 13 19.19 -24.85 -8.38
C ALA A 13 19.17 -23.65 -7.43
N VAL A 14 19.31 -22.44 -7.97
CA VAL A 14 19.06 -21.21 -7.24
C VAL A 14 17.54 -21.14 -7.08
N PRO A 15 16.93 -21.32 -5.88
CA PRO A 15 15.57 -20.86 -5.71
C PRO A 15 15.70 -19.35 -5.49
N ALA A 16 16.08 -18.64 -6.55
CA ALA A 16 15.80 -17.24 -6.63
C ALA A 16 14.28 -17.20 -6.86
N ALA A 17 13.53 -17.29 -5.77
CA ALA A 17 12.41 -16.39 -5.60
C ALA A 17 13.02 -14.98 -5.71
N ALA A 18 13.37 -14.58 -6.93
CA ALA A 18 13.37 -13.22 -7.37
C ALA A 18 11.91 -12.82 -7.21
N GLN A 19 11.55 -12.48 -5.97
CA GLN A 19 10.39 -11.68 -5.65
C GLN A 19 10.58 -10.46 -6.53
N ARG A 20 9.95 -10.49 -7.72
CA ARG A 20 9.96 -9.38 -8.65
C ARG A 20 9.22 -8.30 -7.91
N THR A 21 9.97 -7.47 -7.17
CA THR A 21 9.48 -6.25 -6.57
C THR A 21 8.71 -5.54 -7.66
N GLN A 22 7.41 -5.44 -7.49
CA GLN A 22 6.59 -4.72 -8.43
C GLN A 22 7.05 -3.26 -8.42
N PRO A 23 6.90 -2.52 -9.53
CA PRO A 23 7.36 -1.11 -9.58
C PRO A 23 6.81 -0.23 -8.45
N LEU A 24 5.69 -0.65 -7.86
CA LEU A 24 4.97 0.05 -6.79
C LEU A 24 5.26 -0.51 -5.39
N ASP A 25 6.02 -1.60 -5.25
CA ASP A 25 6.38 -2.16 -3.94
C ASP A 25 7.31 -1.21 -3.18
N GLY A 26 7.00 -0.92 -1.92
CA GLY A 26 7.77 0.01 -1.10
C GLY A 26 7.00 0.57 0.08
N VAL A 27 7.71 1.37 0.87
CA VAL A 27 7.16 2.11 2.00
C VAL A 27 6.72 3.49 1.50
N TYR A 28 5.54 3.92 1.92
CA TYR A 28 4.99 5.22 1.63
C TYR A 28 4.63 5.89 2.94
N ALA A 29 5.06 7.13 3.16
CA ALA A 29 4.78 7.85 4.39
C ALA A 29 4.21 9.23 4.10
N GLY A 30 3.42 9.72 5.04
CA GLY A 30 2.82 11.04 4.94
C GLY A 30 1.69 11.19 5.93
N PHE A 31 0.57 11.78 5.52
CA PHE A 31 -0.50 12.14 6.44
C PHE A 31 -1.85 11.60 6.04
N ARG A 32 -2.54 11.02 7.01
CA ARG A 32 -3.98 10.80 6.99
C ARG A 32 -4.68 12.03 7.56
N THR A 33 -5.68 12.56 6.88
CA THR A 33 -6.46 13.72 7.32
C THR A 33 -7.95 13.40 7.27
N HIS A 34 -8.63 13.57 8.40
CA HIS A 34 -10.08 13.46 8.50
C HIS A 34 -10.69 14.86 8.46
N GLU A 35 -11.59 15.11 7.52
CA GLU A 35 -12.25 16.41 7.34
C GLU A 35 -13.75 16.21 7.22
N CYS A 36 -14.52 17.12 7.83
CA CYS A 36 -15.96 17.20 7.64
C CYS A 36 -16.39 18.62 7.27
N ARG A 37 -17.19 18.78 6.20
CA ARG A 37 -17.68 20.07 5.68
C ARG A 37 -18.31 20.98 6.75
N ALA A 38 -19.01 20.39 7.72
CA ALA A 38 -19.71 21.12 8.78
C ALA A 38 -18.88 21.42 10.04
N GLY A 39 -17.65 20.89 10.15
CA GLY A 39 -16.82 20.99 11.36
C GLY A 39 -15.33 21.25 11.12
N GLY A 40 -14.90 21.41 9.87
CA GLY A 40 -13.49 21.58 9.51
C GLY A 40 -12.68 20.27 9.61
N ARG A 41 -11.36 20.42 9.73
CA ARG A 41 -10.43 19.30 9.87
C ARG A 41 -10.52 18.72 11.28
N LEU A 42 -10.96 17.47 11.39
CA LEU A 42 -11.14 16.77 12.66
C LEU A 42 -9.83 16.17 13.20
N GLY A 43 -8.91 15.80 12.31
CA GLY A 43 -7.63 15.22 12.72
C GLY A 43 -6.65 15.11 11.56
N ARG A 44 -5.36 15.14 11.88
CA ARG A 44 -4.27 14.83 10.96
C ARG A 44 -3.24 13.99 11.70
N GLU A 45 -2.89 12.87 11.10
CA GLU A 45 -2.03 11.87 11.70
C GLU A 45 -0.96 11.44 10.69
N ARG A 46 0.29 11.28 11.16
CA ARG A 46 1.34 10.73 10.33
C ARG A 46 1.15 9.21 10.26
N VAL A 47 1.13 8.67 9.05
CA VAL A 47 0.95 7.24 8.82
C VAL A 47 1.95 6.73 7.79
N THR A 48 2.21 5.43 7.86
CA THR A 48 3.05 4.70 6.92
C THR A 48 2.24 3.59 6.29
N MET A 49 2.33 3.46 4.97
CA MET A 49 1.69 2.42 4.17
C MET A 49 2.77 1.56 3.54
N GLN A 50 2.65 0.24 3.68
CA GLN A 50 3.47 -0.73 2.99
C GLN A 50 2.73 -1.22 1.75
N VAL A 51 3.38 -1.13 0.58
CA VAL A 51 2.92 -1.79 -0.64
C VAL A 51 3.82 -2.98 -0.94
N ALA A 52 3.22 -4.16 -1.11
CA ALA A 52 3.92 -5.37 -1.48
C ALA A 52 2.99 -6.29 -2.28
N ALA A 53 3.46 -6.76 -3.44
CA ALA A 53 2.77 -7.75 -4.27
C ALA A 53 1.30 -7.36 -4.57
N GLY A 54 1.06 -6.09 -4.90
CA GLY A 54 -0.28 -5.57 -5.22
C GLY A 54 -1.20 -5.38 -4.01
N ARG A 55 -0.67 -5.41 -2.78
CA ARG A 55 -1.43 -5.12 -1.55
C ARG A 55 -0.90 -3.86 -0.89
N ALA A 56 -1.79 -2.98 -0.43
CA ALA A 56 -1.47 -1.82 0.38
C ALA A 56 -1.93 -2.07 1.82
N THR A 57 -1.01 -2.04 2.78
CA THR A 57 -1.30 -2.19 4.21
C THR A 57 -1.01 -0.88 4.90
N LEU A 58 -1.97 -0.39 5.68
CA LEU A 58 -1.88 0.90 6.35
C LEU A 58 -2.55 0.84 7.72
N PRO A 59 -2.03 1.60 8.70
CA PRO A 59 -2.60 1.61 10.04
C PRO A 59 -4.03 2.15 9.95
N ALA A 60 -4.91 1.45 10.63
CA ALA A 60 -6.27 1.87 10.87
C ALA A 60 -6.34 3.02 11.91
N MET A 61 -7.54 3.36 12.38
CA MET A 61 -7.70 4.25 13.54
C MET A 61 -7.13 3.57 14.81
N LEU A 62 -6.86 4.36 15.86
CA LEU A 62 -6.31 3.85 17.11
C LEU A 62 -7.20 2.73 17.69
N GLY A 63 -6.61 1.55 17.91
CA GLY A 63 -7.30 0.39 18.48
C GLY A 63 -7.96 -0.54 17.45
N ASP A 64 -7.97 -0.17 16.17
CA ASP A 64 -8.51 -1.00 15.10
C ASP A 64 -7.39 -1.80 14.38
N PRO A 65 -7.72 -2.96 13.79
CA PRO A 65 -6.78 -3.75 13.00
C PRO A 65 -6.38 -3.04 11.71
N GLU A 66 -5.17 -3.30 11.21
CA GLU A 66 -4.65 -2.71 9.97
C GLU A 66 -5.63 -2.85 8.80
N MET A 67 -5.70 -1.80 7.98
CA MET A 67 -6.51 -1.80 6.77
C MET A 67 -5.66 -2.29 5.60
N VAL A 68 -6.18 -3.28 4.89
CA VAL A 68 -5.51 -3.87 3.73
C VAL A 68 -6.34 -3.65 2.48
N GLY A 69 -5.79 -2.92 1.53
CA GLY A 69 -6.36 -2.70 0.21
C GLY A 69 -5.56 -3.35 -0.91
N GLU A 70 -6.06 -3.16 -2.12
CA GLU A 70 -5.47 -3.67 -3.35
C GLU A 70 -4.85 -2.52 -4.14
N VAL A 71 -3.73 -2.81 -4.81
CA VAL A 71 -3.02 -1.89 -5.70
C VAL A 71 -2.86 -2.58 -7.04
N ASN A 72 -3.39 -1.96 -8.09
CA ASN A 72 -3.17 -2.46 -9.44
C ASN A 72 -1.80 -2.02 -10.00
N PRO A 73 -1.30 -2.63 -11.09
CA PRO A 73 -0.02 -2.25 -11.69
C PRO A 73 0.10 -0.80 -12.15
N GLN A 74 -1.03 -0.10 -12.33
CA GLN A 74 -1.09 1.31 -12.73
C GLN A 74 -1.08 2.27 -11.53
N GLY A 75 -1.11 1.76 -10.29
CA GLY A 75 -1.08 2.56 -9.07
C GLY A 75 -2.45 2.90 -8.50
N ALA A 76 -3.54 2.40 -9.09
CA ALA A 76 -4.86 2.58 -8.52
C ALA A 76 -4.97 1.76 -7.24
N VAL A 77 -5.38 2.42 -6.16
CA VAL A 77 -5.58 1.81 -4.85
C VAL A 77 -7.06 1.70 -4.58
N THR A 78 -7.49 0.55 -4.08
CA THR A 78 -8.83 0.33 -3.52
C THR A 78 -8.67 -0.09 -2.07
N LEU A 79 -9.23 0.70 -1.15
CA LEU A 79 -9.32 0.33 0.26
C LEU A 79 -10.71 -0.22 0.56
N PRO A 80 -10.81 -1.29 1.37
CA PRO A 80 -12.10 -1.80 1.79
C PRO A 80 -12.82 -0.80 2.70
N ARG A 81 -14.10 -1.07 2.97
CA ARG A 81 -14.83 -0.39 4.03
C ARG A 81 -14.07 -0.57 5.35
N PHE A 82 -13.97 0.49 6.13
CA PHE A 82 -13.28 0.47 7.41
C PHE A 82 -14.01 1.32 8.46
N GLY A 83 -14.45 0.69 9.55
CA GLY A 83 -15.28 1.33 10.57
C GLY A 83 -16.52 2.02 9.95
N THR A 84 -16.60 3.34 10.11
CA THR A 84 -17.68 4.17 9.53
C THR A 84 -17.37 4.70 8.13
N PHE A 85 -16.20 4.39 7.55
CA PHE A 85 -15.79 4.82 6.22
C PHE A 85 -16.13 3.78 5.15
N LEU A 86 -16.69 4.23 4.02
CA LEU A 86 -16.90 3.44 2.82
C LEU A 86 -15.56 2.97 2.25
N ALA A 87 -15.65 2.01 1.34
CA ALA A 87 -14.54 1.71 0.45
C ALA A 87 -14.07 3.01 -0.23
N GLY A 88 -12.75 3.20 -0.25
CA GLY A 88 -12.09 4.37 -0.85
C GLY A 88 -11.31 3.96 -2.09
N THR A 89 -11.15 4.88 -3.03
CA THR A 89 -10.34 4.67 -4.22
C THR A 89 -9.41 5.86 -4.46
N GLY A 90 -8.26 5.63 -5.09
CA GLY A 90 -7.33 6.71 -5.41
C GLY A 90 -6.09 6.21 -6.14
N GLN A 91 -5.04 7.03 -6.15
CA GLN A 91 -3.81 6.76 -6.90
C GLN A 91 -2.58 6.96 -6.02
N ILE A 92 -1.75 5.94 -5.88
CA ILE A 92 -0.50 6.02 -5.11
C ILE A 92 0.62 6.78 -5.85
N THR A 93 0.52 6.83 -7.18
CA THR A 93 1.42 7.57 -8.06
C THR A 93 1.08 9.06 -8.14
N GLY A 94 -0.11 9.45 -7.66
CA GLY A 94 -0.65 10.80 -7.75
C GLY A 94 -0.60 11.57 -6.43
N ASP A 95 0.24 11.16 -5.48
CA ASP A 95 0.49 11.80 -4.19
C ASP A 95 -0.68 11.83 -3.20
N ARG A 96 -1.91 11.58 -3.65
CA ARG A 96 -3.11 11.69 -2.85
C ARG A 96 -4.12 10.59 -3.15
N PHE A 97 -4.65 10.00 -2.10
CA PHE A 97 -5.74 9.02 -2.11
C PHE A 97 -6.88 9.51 -1.19
N GLU A 98 -8.15 9.20 -1.51
CA GLU A 98 -9.34 9.63 -0.75
C GLU A 98 -10.28 8.45 -0.43
N GLY A 99 -10.76 8.38 0.81
CA GLY A 99 -11.87 7.52 1.25
C GLY A 99 -13.02 8.37 1.82
N ARG A 100 -14.27 7.91 1.69
CA ARG A 100 -15.46 8.68 2.12
C ARG A 100 -16.13 8.07 3.33
N GLN A 101 -16.78 8.86 4.19
CA GLN A 101 -17.53 8.30 5.33
C GLN A 101 -18.89 7.74 4.90
N ALA A 102 -19.25 6.52 5.33
CA ALA A 102 -20.49 5.83 4.95
C ALA A 102 -21.76 6.54 5.41
N ASN A 103 -21.74 7.09 6.62
CA ASN A 103 -22.91 7.74 7.19
C ASN A 103 -23.01 9.23 6.80
N ARG A 104 -21.96 9.77 6.16
CA ARG A 104 -21.82 11.18 5.77
C ARG A 104 -21.00 11.33 4.47
N PRO A 105 -21.38 10.65 3.37
CA PRO A 105 -20.53 10.51 2.18
C PRO A 105 -20.25 11.82 1.44
N ASN A 106 -21.10 12.84 1.66
CA ASN A 106 -20.98 14.15 1.03
C ASN A 106 -20.42 15.23 1.97
N SER A 107 -20.18 14.86 3.23
CA SER A 107 -19.83 15.83 4.28
C SER A 107 -18.68 15.39 5.19
N CYS A 108 -18.18 14.16 5.10
CA CYS A 108 -16.97 13.71 5.80
C CYS A 108 -16.11 12.80 4.92
N TRP A 109 -14.81 13.06 4.87
CA TRP A 109 -13.85 12.33 4.05
C TRP A 109 -12.51 12.14 4.77
N MET A 110 -11.82 11.08 4.36
CA MET A 110 -10.50 10.68 4.82
C MET A 110 -9.51 10.80 3.65
N ASN A 111 -8.59 11.75 3.72
CA ASN A 111 -7.53 11.91 2.73
C ASN A 111 -6.25 11.27 3.22
N TYR A 112 -5.48 10.71 2.30
CA TYR A 112 -4.14 10.22 2.54
C TYR A 112 -3.21 10.93 1.54
N ASP A 113 -2.30 11.75 2.05
CA ASP A 113 -1.22 12.36 1.27
C ASP A 113 0.05 11.59 1.61
N LEU A 114 0.39 10.63 0.75
CA LEU A 114 1.47 9.67 0.99
C LEU A 114 2.48 9.75 -0.14
N ARG A 115 3.75 9.82 0.22
CA ARG A 115 4.86 9.81 -0.72
C ARG A 115 5.69 8.56 -0.49
N ARG A 116 6.23 7.99 -1.56
CA ARG A 116 7.20 6.91 -1.44
C ARG A 116 8.35 7.41 -0.55
N GLU A 117 8.66 6.67 0.50
CA GLU A 117 9.91 6.86 1.22
C GLU A 117 11.01 6.33 0.30
N GLU A 118 11.61 7.23 -0.47
CA GLU A 118 12.89 6.93 -1.10
C GLU A 118 13.85 6.61 0.04
N ASN A 119 14.43 5.40 0.00
CA ASN A 119 15.50 4.98 0.90
C ASN A 119 16.51 6.12 1.00
N ARG A 120 16.43 6.95 2.06
CA ARG A 120 17.50 7.86 2.44
C ARG A 120 18.62 6.99 2.97
N ARG A 121 19.36 6.36 2.05
CA ARG A 121 20.73 5.95 2.30
C ARG A 121 21.50 7.24 2.56
N ARG A 122 21.61 7.60 3.83
CA ARG A 122 22.67 8.47 4.35
C ARG A 122 23.45 7.64 5.36
#